data_AF-A0A7X1B7Q0-F1
#
_entry.id   AF-A0A7X1B7Q0-F1
#
_cell.length_a   1.000
_cell.length_b   1.000
_cell.length_c   1.000
_cell.angle_alpha   90.00
_cell.angle_beta   90.00
_cell.angle_gamma   90.00
#
_symmetry.space_group_name_H-M   'P 1'
#
loop_
_entity.id
_entity.type
_entity.pdbx_description
1 polymer ?
#
loop_
_entity_poly.entity_id
_entity_poly.type
_entity_poly.pdbx_seq_one_letter_code
_entity_poly.pdbx_strand_id
1 'polypeptide(L)'
;MPLINCPDCDREISSRAPACPHCGCPGEDRDSEASSNEKGAWRAVVKARTPINVFALGMMAAASIFGVSSTQIEGHELTAFTYGLHIFLAVSGMFFACLLFCKSSIYHPEDLAKAKKEGFEYGPDHPILAALAISGMLLGYVIYQALDTVYFRSGES
;
A
#
# COMPACT_ATOMS: atom_id res chain seq x y z
N MET A 1 20.70 11.97 -33.15
CA MET A 1 21.28 11.21 -32.00
C MET A 1 21.72 12.24 -30.98
N PRO A 2 21.44 12.09 -29.68
CA PRO A 2 21.78 13.12 -28.69
C PRO A 2 23.27 13.08 -28.36
N LEU A 3 23.95 14.21 -28.59
CA LEU A 3 25.33 14.47 -28.21
C LEU A 3 25.34 15.15 -26.84
N ILE A 4 26.30 14.78 -25.99
CA ILE A 4 26.54 15.36 -24.67
C ILE A 4 27.99 15.84 -24.60
N ASN A 5 28.31 16.82 -23.75
CA ASN A 5 29.71 17.19 -23.53
C ASN A 5 30.35 16.25 -22.48
N CYS A 6 31.54 15.68 -22.75
CA CYS A 6 32.28 14.96 -21.69
C CYS A 6 32.64 15.97 -20.59
N PRO A 7 32.37 15.66 -19.32
CA PRO A 7 32.63 16.56 -18.19
C PRO A 7 34.11 16.86 -17.96
N ASP A 8 35.01 16.07 -18.54
CA ASP A 8 36.46 16.17 -18.34
C ASP A 8 37.14 16.98 -19.45
N CYS A 9 36.75 16.77 -20.70
CA CYS A 9 37.39 17.43 -21.86
C CYS A 9 36.50 18.41 -22.62
N ASP A 10 35.24 18.57 -22.20
CA ASP A 10 34.21 19.48 -22.74
C ASP A 10 34.00 19.37 -24.26
N ARG A 11 34.24 18.17 -24.80
CA ARG A 11 34.00 17.85 -26.21
C ARG A 11 32.71 17.08 -26.35
N GLU A 12 32.03 17.30 -27.48
CA GLU A 12 30.80 16.61 -27.82
C GLU A 12 31.06 15.13 -28.08
N ILE A 13 30.39 14.28 -27.32
CA ILE A 13 30.45 12.81 -27.41
C ILE A 13 29.04 12.23 -27.50
N SER A 14 28.93 11.01 -28.04
CA SER A 14 27.66 10.30 -28.05
C SER A 14 27.26 9.89 -26.64
N SER A 15 26.00 10.13 -26.27
CA SER A 15 25.40 9.69 -25.00
C SER A 15 25.43 8.18 -24.75
N ARG A 16 25.77 7.37 -25.77
CA ARG A 16 25.94 5.90 -25.66
C ARG A 16 27.39 5.43 -25.78
N ALA A 17 28.35 6.35 -25.82
CA ALA A 17 29.76 5.96 -25.92
C ALA A 17 30.23 5.42 -24.55
N PRO A 18 30.77 4.20 -24.47
CA PRO A 18 31.23 3.60 -23.21
C PRO A 18 32.43 4.33 -22.59
N ALA A 19 33.15 5.11 -23.40
CA ALA A 19 34.15 6.06 -22.95
C ALA A 19 34.29 7.19 -23.98
N CYS A 20 34.72 8.37 -23.53
CA CYS A 20 35.04 9.47 -24.41
C CYS A 20 36.26 9.10 -25.29
N PRO A 21 36.15 9.18 -26.62
CA PRO A 21 37.26 8.87 -27.52
C PRO A 21 38.40 9.90 -27.45
N HIS A 22 38.18 11.06 -26.85
CA HIS A 22 39.17 12.15 -26.79
C HIS A 22 40.03 12.13 -25.53
N CYS A 23 39.48 11.79 -24.37
CA CYS A 23 40.22 11.78 -23.11
C CYS A 23 40.20 10.42 -22.39
N GLY A 24 39.38 9.47 -22.84
CA GLY A 24 39.21 8.18 -22.19
C GLY A 24 38.33 8.21 -20.93
N CYS A 25 37.63 9.32 -20.64
CA CYS A 25 36.67 9.42 -19.53
C CYS A 25 35.61 8.29 -19.68
N PRO A 26 35.41 7.37 -18.71
CA PRO A 26 34.37 6.35 -18.81
C PRO A 26 33.01 7.01 -18.96
N GLY A 27 32.20 6.55 -19.90
CA GLY A 27 30.84 7.05 -20.07
C GLY A 27 30.02 6.60 -18.88
N GLU A 28 29.51 7.56 -18.09
CA GLU A 28 28.48 7.22 -17.10
C GLU A 28 27.22 6.83 -17.86
N ASP A 29 26.87 5.55 -17.82
CA ASP A 29 25.57 5.04 -18.26
C ASP A 29 24.48 5.65 -17.38
N ARG A 30 24.07 6.89 -17.69
CA ARG A 30 22.94 7.55 -17.04
C ARG A 30 21.64 7.07 -17.65
N ASP A 31 21.42 5.76 -17.59
CA ASP A 31 20.09 5.18 -17.79
C ASP A 31 19.26 5.43 -16.52
N SER A 32 18.65 6.61 -16.48
CA SER A 32 17.31 6.82 -15.89
C SER A 32 17.10 6.27 -14.47
N GLU A 33 17.77 6.85 -13.48
CA GLU A 33 17.45 6.65 -12.07
C GLU A 33 16.19 7.44 -11.67
N ALA A 34 15.00 6.89 -11.97
CA ALA A 34 13.76 7.38 -11.37
C ALA A 34 12.65 6.34 -11.19
N SER A 35 12.81 5.07 -11.62
CA SER A 35 11.69 4.08 -11.58
C SER A 35 12.06 2.67 -11.08
N SER A 36 13.15 2.50 -10.33
CA SER A 36 13.53 1.17 -9.78
C SER A 36 13.02 0.92 -8.35
N ASN A 37 12.76 1.96 -7.55
CA ASN A 37 12.42 1.80 -6.13
C ASN A 37 11.01 1.25 -5.91
N GLU A 38 10.03 1.62 -6.74
CA GLU A 38 8.66 1.13 -6.64
C GLU A 38 8.57 -0.38 -6.92
N LYS A 39 9.18 -0.86 -8.01
CA LYS A 39 9.17 -2.30 -8.36
C LYS A 39 9.97 -3.13 -7.36
N GLY A 40 11.01 -2.55 -6.77
CA GLY A 40 11.79 -3.15 -5.68
C GLY A 40 10.97 -3.29 -4.40
N ALA A 41 10.26 -2.24 -3.98
CA ALA A 41 9.39 -2.24 -2.82
C ALA A 41 8.22 -3.24 -2.96
N TRP A 42 7.54 -3.26 -4.12
CA TRP A 42 6.49 -4.24 -4.40
C TRP A 42 7.02 -5.68 -4.43
N ARG A 43 8.20 -5.92 -5.04
CA ARG A 43 8.84 -7.25 -5.00
C ARG A 43 9.31 -7.64 -3.61
N ALA A 44 9.79 -6.71 -2.79
CA ALA A 44 10.20 -6.97 -1.41
C ALA A 44 8.99 -7.33 -0.54
N VAL A 45 7.87 -6.61 -0.70
CA VAL A 45 6.59 -6.92 -0.04
C VAL A 45 6.07 -8.31 -0.45
N VAL A 46 6.10 -8.65 -1.73
CA VAL A 46 5.63 -9.98 -2.22
C VAL A 46 6.62 -11.11 -1.84
N LYS A 47 7.92 -10.82 -1.75
CA LYS A 47 8.97 -11.79 -1.39
C LYS A 47 9.02 -12.07 0.11
N ALA A 48 8.63 -11.11 0.94
CA ALA A 48 8.40 -11.34 2.36
C ALA A 48 7.12 -12.19 2.54
N ARG A 49 7.27 -13.52 2.48
CA ARG A 49 6.22 -14.48 2.87
C ARG A 49 5.99 -14.45 4.38
N THR A 50 5.53 -13.31 4.89
CA THR A 50 4.99 -13.25 6.24
C THR A 50 3.58 -13.83 6.22
N PRO A 51 3.18 -14.62 7.23
CA PRO A 51 1.81 -15.13 7.34
C PRO A 51 0.78 -13.99 7.31
N ILE A 52 1.18 -12.79 7.77
CA ILE A 52 0.41 -11.55 7.70
C ILE A 52 0.11 -11.12 6.26
N ASN A 53 1.08 -11.13 5.34
CA ASN A 53 0.85 -10.68 3.97
C ASN A 53 -0.05 -11.66 3.20
N VAL A 54 0.06 -12.97 3.51
CA VAL A 54 -0.84 -14.00 2.98
C VAL A 54 -2.27 -13.80 3.50
N PHE A 55 -2.41 -13.50 4.79
CA PHE A 55 -3.71 -13.19 5.38
C PHE A 55 -4.34 -11.94 4.77
N ALA A 56 -3.57 -10.86 4.61
CA ALA A 56 -4.01 -9.62 3.97
C ALA A 56 -4.51 -9.85 2.52
N LEU A 57 -3.78 -10.63 1.73
CA LEU A 57 -4.20 -11.04 0.38
C LEU A 57 -5.50 -11.86 0.40
N GLY A 58 -5.65 -12.79 1.34
CA GLY A 58 -6.88 -13.56 1.52
C GLY A 58 -8.09 -12.68 1.82
N MET A 59 -7.93 -11.68 2.69
CA MET A 59 -9.01 -10.75 3.03
C MET A 59 -9.36 -9.83 1.84
N MET A 60 -8.38 -9.37 1.07
CA MET A 60 -8.64 -8.58 -0.16
C MET A 60 -9.39 -9.40 -1.22
N ALA A 61 -9.05 -10.67 -1.39
CA ALA A 61 -9.75 -11.58 -2.30
C ALA A 61 -11.20 -11.83 -1.83
N ALA A 62 -11.41 -12.06 -0.54
CA ALA A 62 -12.76 -12.23 0.00
C ALA A 62 -13.61 -10.96 -0.11
N ALA A 63 -13.03 -9.78 0.13
CA ALA A 63 -13.73 -8.48 -0.04
C ALA A 63 -14.23 -8.29 -1.47
N SER A 64 -13.41 -8.63 -2.46
CA SER A 64 -13.76 -8.51 -3.88
C SER A 64 -14.84 -9.51 -4.29
N ILE A 65 -14.79 -10.74 -3.77
CA ILE A 65 -15.85 -11.74 -3.99
C ILE A 65 -17.18 -11.24 -3.40
N PHE A 66 -17.20 -10.78 -2.14
CA PHE A 66 -18.42 -10.27 -1.51
C PHE A 66 -18.99 -9.05 -2.24
N GLY A 67 -18.13 -8.16 -2.75
CA GLY A 67 -18.56 -7.02 -3.55
C GLY A 67 -19.21 -7.42 -4.87
N VAL A 68 -18.74 -8.50 -5.52
CA VAL A 68 -19.41 -9.03 -6.72
C VAL A 68 -20.72 -9.72 -6.34
N SER A 69 -20.73 -10.51 -5.26
CA SER A 69 -21.94 -11.22 -4.79
C SER A 69 -23.07 -10.30 -4.39
N SER A 70 -22.79 -9.08 -3.91
CA SER A 70 -23.83 -8.11 -3.56
C SER A 70 -24.70 -7.69 -4.75
N THR A 71 -24.20 -7.83 -5.98
CA THR A 71 -24.93 -7.43 -7.18
C THR A 71 -25.98 -8.45 -7.64
N GLN A 72 -25.98 -9.66 -7.07
CA GLN A 72 -26.87 -10.76 -7.49
C GLN A 72 -28.02 -11.03 -6.50
N ILE A 73 -28.02 -10.39 -5.33
CA ILE A 73 -29.00 -10.64 -4.26
C ILE A 73 -30.02 -9.50 -4.23
N GLU A 74 -31.31 -9.84 -4.31
CA GLU A 74 -32.43 -8.90 -4.24
C GLU A 74 -33.38 -9.30 -3.09
N GLY A 75 -34.11 -8.31 -2.54
CA GLY A 75 -35.12 -8.55 -1.51
C GLY A 75 -34.58 -8.65 -0.08
N HIS A 76 -35.28 -9.38 0.78
CA HIS A 76 -35.04 -9.40 2.23
C HIS A 76 -33.75 -10.14 2.65
N GLU A 77 -33.17 -10.94 1.75
CA GLU A 77 -31.86 -11.59 1.94
C GLU A 77 -30.69 -10.61 1.79
N LEU A 78 -30.90 -9.48 1.09
CA LEU A 78 -29.87 -8.48 0.86
C LEU A 78 -29.46 -7.77 2.16
N THR A 79 -30.40 -7.55 3.09
CA THR A 79 -30.09 -6.89 4.37
C THR A 79 -29.19 -7.77 5.24
N ALA A 80 -29.51 -9.06 5.39
CA ALA A 80 -28.67 -10.00 6.13
C ALA A 80 -27.25 -10.12 5.52
N PHE A 81 -27.17 -10.18 4.18
CA PHE A 81 -25.89 -10.18 3.46
C PHE A 81 -25.10 -8.88 3.69
N THR A 82 -25.76 -7.73 3.60
CA THR A 82 -25.14 -6.42 3.82
C THR A 82 -24.58 -6.30 5.25
N TYR A 83 -25.26 -6.79 6.28
CA TYR A 83 -24.69 -6.83 7.65
C TYR A 83 -23.42 -7.69 7.73
N GLY A 84 -23.43 -8.86 7.08
CA GLY A 84 -22.24 -9.72 6.98
C GLY A 84 -21.05 -9.01 6.31
N LEU A 85 -21.32 -8.32 5.20
CA LEU A 85 -20.30 -7.55 4.48
C LEU A 85 -19.73 -6.41 5.34
N HIS A 86 -20.57 -5.69 6.08
CA HIS A 86 -20.12 -4.63 6.99
C HIS A 86 -19.21 -5.17 8.10
N ILE A 87 -19.58 -6.27 8.74
CA ILE A 87 -18.75 -6.89 9.79
C ILE A 87 -17.39 -7.31 9.20
N PHE A 88 -17.39 -7.94 8.03
CA PHE A 88 -16.18 -8.35 7.35
C PHE A 88 -15.27 -7.17 6.98
N LEU A 89 -15.84 -6.08 6.44
CA LEU A 89 -15.09 -4.88 6.07
C LEU A 89 -14.53 -4.16 7.30
N ALA A 90 -15.27 -4.13 8.41
CA ALA A 90 -14.82 -3.55 9.67
C ALA A 90 -13.64 -4.35 10.28
N VAL A 91 -13.75 -5.68 10.35
CA VAL A 91 -12.69 -6.55 10.88
C VAL A 91 -11.43 -6.46 10.03
N SER A 92 -11.57 -6.52 8.70
CA SER A 92 -10.44 -6.38 7.78
C SER A 92 -9.80 -4.98 7.86
N GLY A 93 -10.60 -3.92 7.86
CA GLY A 93 -10.11 -2.54 7.98
C GLY A 93 -9.35 -2.29 9.27
N MET A 94 -9.87 -2.78 10.41
CA MET A 94 -9.20 -2.67 11.70
C MET A 94 -7.86 -3.43 11.71
N PHE A 95 -7.82 -4.63 11.11
CA PHE A 95 -6.58 -5.39 10.98
C PHE A 95 -5.54 -4.64 10.13
N PHE A 96 -5.92 -4.09 8.97
CA PHE A 96 -5.02 -3.31 8.13
C PHE A 96 -4.52 -2.03 8.81
N ALA A 97 -5.37 -1.33 9.57
CA ALA A 97 -4.95 -0.18 10.36
C ALA A 97 -3.86 -0.56 11.37
N CYS A 98 -4.01 -1.70 12.06
CA CYS A 98 -2.97 -2.22 12.94
C CYS A 98 -1.66 -2.54 12.17
N LEU A 99 -1.74 -3.09 10.95
CA LEU A 99 -0.54 -3.34 10.14
C LEU A 99 0.21 -2.06 9.75
N LEU A 100 -0.53 -1.03 9.34
CA LEU A 100 0.07 0.21 8.83
C LEU A 100 0.74 1.04 9.93
N PHE A 101 0.17 1.05 11.12
CA PHE A 101 0.60 1.97 12.18
C PHE A 101 1.28 1.28 13.38
N CYS A 102 1.09 -0.02 13.58
CA CYS A 102 1.70 -0.79 14.68
C CYS A 102 2.73 -1.80 14.15
N LYS A 103 3.56 -1.37 13.18
CA LYS A 103 4.52 -2.23 12.47
C LYS A 103 5.46 -2.97 13.44
N SER A 104 6.01 -2.27 14.44
CA SER A 104 6.90 -2.89 15.43
C SER A 104 6.26 -3.96 16.32
N SER A 105 4.93 -4.00 16.44
CA SER A 105 4.24 -5.05 17.22
C SER A 105 4.09 -6.36 16.43
N ILE A 106 4.25 -6.32 15.11
CA ILE A 106 3.80 -7.40 14.22
C ILE A 106 4.96 -8.10 13.53
N TYR A 107 6.05 -7.38 13.25
CA TYR A 107 7.26 -7.97 12.69
C TYR A 107 8.21 -8.45 13.79
N HIS A 108 8.82 -9.61 13.58
CA HIS A 108 9.88 -10.07 14.48
C HIS A 108 11.06 -9.08 14.39
N PRO A 109 11.74 -8.75 15.52
CA PRO A 109 12.85 -7.80 15.53
C PRO A 109 13.98 -8.13 14.54
N GLU A 110 14.14 -9.41 14.18
CA GLU A 110 15.18 -9.87 13.25
C GLU A 110 14.82 -9.59 11.79
N ASP A 111 13.53 -9.61 11.43
CA ASP A 111 13.06 -9.22 10.09
C ASP A 111 13.20 -7.71 9.88
N LEU A 112 12.95 -6.93 10.94
CA LEU A 112 13.19 -5.48 10.97
C LEU A 112 14.69 -5.16 10.86
N ALA A 113 15.53 -5.92 11.56
CA ALA A 113 16.99 -5.76 11.46
C ALA A 113 17.50 -6.12 10.06
N LYS A 114 16.92 -7.14 9.42
CA LYS A 114 17.30 -7.56 8.06
C LYS A 114 16.90 -6.52 7.02
N ALA A 115 15.69 -6.00 7.03
CA ALA A 115 15.31 -4.99 6.04
C ALA A 115 15.96 -3.61 6.31
N LYS A 116 16.35 -3.29 7.56
CA LYS A 116 17.27 -2.16 7.83
C LYS A 116 18.64 -2.36 7.17
N LYS A 117 19.19 -3.58 7.16
CA LYS A 117 20.45 -3.91 6.44
C LYS A 117 20.29 -3.82 4.92
N GLU A 118 19.09 -4.04 4.39
CA GLU A 118 18.77 -3.89 2.96
C GLU A 118 18.51 -2.42 2.56
N GLY A 119 18.74 -1.45 3.45
CA GLY A 119 18.57 -0.02 3.17
C GLY A 119 17.12 0.47 3.24
N PHE A 120 16.20 -0.37 3.72
CA PHE A 120 14.82 0.02 3.97
C PHE A 120 14.72 0.69 5.34
N GLU A 121 14.71 2.02 5.37
CA GLU A 121 14.51 2.80 6.58
C GLU A 121 13.01 2.99 6.86
N TYR A 122 12.54 2.49 7.99
CA TYR A 122 11.14 2.65 8.40
C TYR A 122 10.98 3.98 9.13
N GLY A 123 9.90 4.71 8.83
CA GLY A 123 9.51 5.87 9.63
C GLY A 123 9.13 5.48 11.07
N PRO A 124 9.10 6.45 12.00
CA PRO A 124 8.74 6.19 13.39
C PRO A 124 7.31 5.63 13.52
N ASP A 125 7.12 4.70 14.47
CA ASP A 125 5.79 4.17 14.77
C ASP A 125 4.91 5.26 15.40
N HIS A 126 3.71 5.44 14.86
CA HIS A 126 2.71 6.39 15.38
C HIS A 126 1.46 5.66 15.88
N PRO A 127 1.54 4.98 17.05
CA PRO A 127 0.41 4.21 17.59
C PRO A 127 -0.80 5.09 17.94
N ILE A 128 -0.57 6.36 18.30
CA ILE A 128 -1.63 7.34 18.56
C ILE A 128 -2.41 7.63 17.27
N LEU A 129 -1.72 7.73 16.13
CA LEU A 129 -2.36 7.95 14.83
C LEU A 129 -3.20 6.73 14.42
N ALA A 130 -2.72 5.51 14.72
CA ALA A 130 -3.50 4.28 14.58
C ALA A 130 -4.81 4.34 15.36
N ALA A 131 -4.72 4.70 16.64
CA ALA A 131 -5.86 4.76 17.54
C ALA A 131 -6.89 5.81 17.07
N LEU A 132 -6.41 6.98 16.62
CA LEU A 132 -7.27 8.02 16.05
C LEU A 132 -7.93 7.57 14.75
N ALA A 133 -7.20 6.87 13.86
CA ALA A 133 -7.76 6.35 12.61
C ALA A 133 -8.84 5.28 12.87
N ILE A 134 -8.58 4.33 13.77
CA ILE A 134 -9.54 3.30 14.17
C ILE A 134 -10.76 3.95 14.83
N SER A 135 -10.54 4.88 15.77
CA SER A 135 -11.62 5.58 16.46
C SER A 135 -12.46 6.40 15.50
N GLY A 136 -11.84 7.07 14.51
CA GLY A 136 -12.54 7.80 13.45
C GLY A 136 -13.36 6.89 12.55
N MET A 137 -12.84 5.72 12.17
CA MET A 137 -13.57 4.72 11.38
C MET A 137 -14.79 4.19 12.13
N LEU A 138 -14.65 3.86 13.42
CA LEU A 138 -15.76 3.43 14.28
C LEU A 138 -16.80 4.54 14.46
N LEU A 139 -16.34 5.78 14.70
CA LEU A 139 -17.25 6.92 14.87
C LEU A 139 -18.03 7.22 13.59
N GLY A 140 -17.36 7.16 12.43
CA GLY A 140 -18.00 7.27 11.12
C GLY A 140 -19.03 6.16 10.89
N TYR A 141 -18.73 4.92 11.31
CA TYR A 141 -19.68 3.81 11.23
C TYR A 141 -20.91 4.01 12.12
N VAL A 142 -20.71 4.48 13.37
CA VAL A 142 -21.80 4.82 14.28
C VAL A 142 -22.65 5.96 13.74
N ILE A 143 -22.03 7.00 13.16
CA ILE A 143 -22.74 8.11 12.52
C ILE A 143 -23.54 7.60 11.32
N TYR A 144 -22.94 6.75 10.48
CA TYR A 144 -23.62 6.17 9.32
C TYR A 144 -24.86 5.37 9.75
N GLN A 145 -24.74 4.50 10.75
CA GLN A 145 -25.90 3.77 11.30
C GLN A 145 -26.96 4.73 11.87
N ALA A 146 -26.54 5.77 12.59
CA ALA A 146 -27.46 6.75 13.15
C ALA A 146 -28.21 7.52 12.06
N LEU A 147 -27.52 7.92 10.99
CA LEU A 147 -28.11 8.61 9.84
C LEU A 147 -29.08 7.71 9.07
N ASP A 148 -28.71 6.46 8.83
CA ASP A 148 -29.57 5.48 8.15
C ASP A 148 -30.85 5.22 8.97
N THR A 149 -30.71 5.05 10.28
CA THR A 149 -31.84 4.89 11.20
C THR A 149 -32.76 6.11 11.21
N VAL A 150 -32.19 7.33 11.18
CA VAL A 150 -32.96 8.58 11.14
C VAL A 150 -33.65 8.76 9.78
N TYR A 151 -32.98 8.40 8.68
CA TYR A 151 -33.55 8.49 7.33
C TYR A 151 -34.74 7.54 7.17
N PHE A 152 -34.60 6.30 7.65
CA PHE A 152 -35.69 5.32 7.65
C PHE A 152 -36.90 5.83 8.47
N ARG A 153 -36.64 6.44 9.63
CA ARG A 153 -37.69 6.99 10.50
C ARG A 153 -38.41 8.21 9.89
N SER A 154 -37.77 8.96 9.00
CA SER A 154 -38.36 10.15 8.37
C SER A 154 -39.09 9.86 7.06
N GLY A 155 -38.92 8.67 6.47
CA GLY A 155 -39.66 8.23 5.27
C GLY A 155 -41.03 7.60 5.57
N GLU A 156 -41.36 7.40 6.84
CA GLU A 156 -42.61 6.79 7.30
C GLU A 156 -43.65 7.82 7.81
N SER A 157 -43.34 9.13 7.71
CA SER A 157 -44.20 10.26 8.11
C SER A 157 -44.67 11.09 6.92
#